data_AF-A0A398BAB5-F1
#
_entry.id   AF-A0A398BAB5-F1
#
_cell.length_a   1.000
_cell.length_b   1.000
_cell.length_c   1.000
_cell.angle_alpha   90.00
_cell.angle_beta   90.00
_cell.angle_gamma   90.00
#
_symmetry.space_group_name_H-M   'P 1'
#
loop_
_entity.id
_entity.type
_entity.pdbx_description
1 polymer ?
#
loop_
_entity_poly.entity_id
_entity_poly.type
_entity_poly.pdbx_seq_one_letter_code
_entity_poly.pdbx_strand_id
1 'polypeptide(L)' 'MLKEFPLIKLGIVNAGEVTEIAGYLMAFTAPVLVLFADGKEVLREARFVPIEKLRNQLHRIYEATYGD' A
#
# COMPACT_ATOMS: atom_id res chain seq x y z
N MET A 1 5.93 -12.41 -2.62
CA MET A 1 5.77 -10.95 -2.67
C MET A 1 6.12 -10.26 -1.37
N LEU A 2 5.22 -10.04 -0.39
CA LEU A 2 5.61 -9.22 0.79
C LEU A 2 6.76 -9.79 1.64
N LYS A 3 7.02 -11.11 1.59
CA LYS A 3 8.20 -11.74 2.18
C LYS A 3 9.54 -11.21 1.64
N GLU A 4 9.54 -10.62 0.43
CA GLU A 4 10.71 -9.98 -0.20
C GLU A 4 10.99 -8.59 0.39
N PHE A 5 10.05 -8.01 1.14
CA PHE A 5 10.12 -6.66 1.69
C PHE A 5 9.91 -6.68 3.22
N PRO A 6 10.84 -7.26 4.00
CA PRO A 6 10.63 -7.53 5.43
C PRO A 6 10.41 -6.28 6.29
N LEU A 7 10.85 -5.10 5.83
CA LEU A 7 10.64 -3.83 6.53
C LEU A 7 9.28 -3.19 6.25
N ILE A 8 8.51 -3.69 5.26
CA ILE A 8 7.14 -3.23 5.02
C ILE A 8 6.21 -3.92 6.01
N LYS A 9 5.53 -3.11 6.84
CA LYS A 9 4.48 -3.57 7.75
C LYS A 9 3.14 -3.60 7.03
N LEU A 10 2.50 -4.77 7.00
CA LEU A 10 1.17 -4.94 6.39
C LEU A 10 0.06 -4.64 7.41
N GLY A 11 -0.85 -3.76 7.04
CA GLY A 11 -2.16 -3.62 7.68
C GLY A 11 -3.26 -4.01 6.71
N ILE A 12 -4.28 -4.72 7.19
CA ILE A 12 -5.50 -5.05 6.44
C ILE A 12 -6.67 -4.54 7.25
N VAL A 13 -7.55 -3.76 6.60
CA VAL A 13 -8.74 -3.21 7.25
C VAL A 13 -9.95 -3.45 6.36
N ASN A 14 -11.05 -3.91 6.95
CA ASN A 14 -12.34 -3.91 6.29
C ASN A 14 -12.95 -2.51 6.37
N ALA A 15 -12.88 -1.75 5.27
CA ALA A 15 -13.40 -0.40 5.19
C ALA A 15 -14.94 -0.32 5.33
N GLY A 16 -15.66 -1.43 5.16
CA GLY A 16 -17.09 -1.52 5.42
C GLY A 16 -17.43 -1.63 6.91
N GLU A 17 -16.50 -2.13 7.73
CA GLU A 17 -16.66 -2.20 9.19
C GLU A 17 -16.11 -0.94 9.87
N VAL A 18 -14.97 -0.42 9.39
CA VAL A 18 -14.33 0.79 9.91
C VAL A 18 -14.56 1.95 8.94
N THR A 19 -15.78 2.45 8.88
CA THR A 19 -16.20 3.45 7.86
C THR A 19 -15.42 4.76 7.92
N GLU A 20 -14.93 5.16 9.08
CA GLU A 20 -14.07 6.35 9.25
C GLU A 20 -12.79 6.25 8.41
N ILE A 21 -12.20 5.05 8.29
CA ILE A 21 -10.99 4.85 7.48
C ILE A 21 -11.27 4.99 5.98
N ALA A 22 -12.49 4.63 5.54
CA ALA A 22 -12.91 4.76 4.16
C ALA A 22 -12.96 6.25 3.77
N GLY A 23 -13.49 7.10 4.65
CA GLY A 23 -13.49 8.55 4.48
C GLY A 23 -12.08 9.13 4.53
N TYR A 24 -11.32 8.82 5.57
CA TYR A 24 -9.97 9.36 5.80
C TYR A 24 -9.01 9.05 4.64
N LEU A 25 -9.01 7.80 4.15
CA LEU A 25 -8.16 7.37 3.04
C LEU A 25 -8.80 7.53 1.67
N MET A 26 -10.02 8.09 1.58
CA MET A 26 -10.83 8.15 0.35
C MET A 26 -10.97 6.77 -0.34
N ALA A 27 -11.05 5.70 0.46
CA ALA A 27 -11.05 4.31 0.01
C ALA A 27 -12.49 3.79 -0.21
N PHE A 28 -13.19 4.36 -1.19
CA PHE A 28 -14.61 4.06 -1.46
C PHE A 28 -14.85 2.87 -2.42
N THR A 29 -13.80 2.16 -2.80
CA THR A 29 -13.87 1.03 -3.73
C THR A 29 -12.92 -0.06 -3.26
N ALA A 30 -13.27 -1.33 -3.35
CA ALA A 30 -12.36 -2.42 -2.99
C ALA A 30 -11.72 -3.07 -4.24
N PRO A 31 -10.47 -3.55 -4.14
CA PRO A 31 -9.48 -3.25 -3.10
C PRO A 31 -8.89 -1.83 -3.26
N VAL A 32 -8.44 -1.22 -2.16
CA VAL A 32 -7.50 -0.08 -2.16
C VAL A 32 -6.24 -0.51 -1.42
N LEU A 33 -5.09 -0.29 -2.03
CA LEU A 33 -3.78 -0.44 -1.41
C LEU A 33 -3.17 0.94 -1.25
N VAL A 34 -2.67 1.25 -0.06
CA VAL A 34 -1.95 2.48 0.23
C VAL A 34 -0.65 2.11 0.93
N LEU A 35 0.46 2.66 0.47
CA LEU A 35 1.77 2.51 1.11
C LEU A 35 2.24 3.88 1.59
N PHE A 36 2.69 3.92 2.85
CA PHE A 36 3.30 5.08 3.46
C PHE A 36 4.77 4.84 3.70
N ALA A 37 5.60 5.86 3.47
CA ALA A 37 7.00 5.94 3.86
C ALA A 37 7.23 7.32 4.50
N ASP A 38 7.90 7.37 5.66
CA ASP A 38 8.12 8.61 6.42
C ASP A 38 6.85 9.47 6.63
N GLY A 39 5.73 8.80 6.93
CA GLY A 39 4.44 9.44 7.15
C GLY A 39 3.79 10.03 5.90
N LYS A 40 4.40 9.87 4.71
CA LYS A 40 3.86 10.32 3.42
C LYS A 40 3.34 9.14 2.62
N GLU A 41 2.21 9.33 1.96
CA GLU A 41 1.69 8.38 0.99
C GLU A 41 2.58 8.37 -0.26
N VAL A 42 3.15 7.22 -0.61
CA VAL A 42 4.09 7.07 -1.73
C VAL A 42 3.56 6.17 -2.85
N LEU A 43 2.53 5.39 -2.57
CA LEU A 43 1.86 4.56 -3.56
C LEU A 43 0.38 4.35 -3.19
N ARG A 44 -0.46 4.43 -4.22
CA ARG A 44 -1.89 4.09 -4.16
C ARG A 44 -2.29 3.31 -5.39
N GLU A 45 -2.96 2.18 -5.20
CA GLU A 45 -3.58 1.40 -6.27
C GLU A 45 -5.01 1.06 -5.86
N ALA A 46 -5.94 1.07 -6.83
CA ALA A 46 -7.36 0.83 -6.57
C ALA A 46 -7.99 -0.04 -7.66
N ARG A 47 -8.97 -0.88 -7.27
CA ARG A 47 -9.78 -1.77 -8.12
C ARG A 47 -8.99 -2.87 -8.85
N PHE A 48 -8.11 -2.49 -9.78
CA PHE A 48 -7.33 -3.41 -10.60
C PHE A 48 -5.85 -3.21 -10.32
N VAL A 49 -5.24 -4.17 -9.64
CA VAL A 49 -3.85 -4.09 -9.20
C VAL A 49 -3.03 -5.17 -9.92
N PRO A 50 -2.31 -4.84 -11.01
CA PRO A 50 -1.43 -5.79 -11.68
C PRO A 50 -0.27 -6.16 -10.75
N ILE A 51 -0.17 -7.43 -10.37
CA ILE A 51 0.77 -7.91 -9.35
C ILE A 51 2.23 -7.62 -9.72
N GLU A 52 2.62 -7.82 -10.98
CA GLU A 52 4.01 -7.57 -11.40
C GLU A 52 4.34 -6.07 -11.42
N LYS A 53 3.38 -5.21 -11.80
CA LYS A 53 3.54 -3.74 -11.72
C LYS A 53 3.71 -3.31 -10.25
N LEU A 54 2.85 -3.81 -9.37
CA LEU A 54 2.93 -3.53 -7.94
C LEU A 54 4.27 -4.01 -7.37
N ARG A 55 4.71 -5.22 -7.69
CA ARG A 55 6.00 -5.76 -7.22
C ARG A 55 7.17 -4.86 -7.63
N ASN A 56 7.20 -4.39 -8.88
CA ASN A 56 8.24 -3.49 -9.38
C ASN A 56 8.20 -2.11 -8.69
N GLN A 57 7.01 -1.57 -8.44
CA GLN A 57 6.86 -0.33 -7.67
C GLN A 57 7.35 -0.50 -6.22
N LEU A 58 6.99 -1.60 -5.57
CA LEU A 58 7.43 -1.91 -4.21
C LEU A 58 8.95 -2.04 -4.13
N HIS A 59 9.59 -2.74 -5.08
CA HIS A 59 11.06 -2.82 -5.17
C HIS A 59 11.71 -1.43 -5.22
N ARG A 60 11.27 -0.57 -6.14
CA ARG A 60 11.82 0.78 -6.28
C ARG A 60 11.66 1.62 -5.01
N ILE A 61 10.50 1.56 -4.37
CA ILE A 61 10.22 2.30 -3.14
C ILE A 61 11.05 1.74 -1.98
N TYR A 62 11.16 0.42 -1.88
CA TYR A 62 11.92 -0.26 -0.84
C TYR A 62 13.40 0.10 -0.89
N GLU A 63 14.02 -0.01 -2.07
CA GLU A 63 15.41 0.40 -2.29
C GLU A 63 15.62 1.90 -2.03
N ALA A 64 14.70 2.77 -2.46
CA ALA A 64 14.83 4.20 -2.19
C ALA A 64 14.66 4.59 -0.71
N THR A 65 14.03 3.73 0.09
CA THR A 65 13.75 3.99 1.53
C THR A 65 14.77 3.31 2.44
N TYR A 66 15.27 2.13 2.06
CA TYR A 66 16.10 1.25 2.90
C TYR A 66 17.40 0.79 2.25
N GLY A 67 17.63 1.10 0.97
CA GLY A 67 18.93 0.92 0.34
C GLY A 67 19.90 2.00 0.82
N ASP A 68 21.14 1.61 1.10
CA ASP A 68 22.24 2.54 1.41
C ASP A 68 22.59 3.46 0.22
#